data_AF-A0A397EAR0-F1
#
_entry.id   AF-A0A397EAR0-F1
#
_cell.length_a   1.000
_cell.length_b   1.000
_cell.length_c   1.000
_cell.angle_alpha   90.00
_cell.angle_beta   90.00
_cell.angle_gamma   90.00
#
_symmetry.space_group_name_H-M   'P 1'
#
loop_
_entity.id
_entity.type
_entity.pdbx_description
1 polymer ?
#
loop_
_entity_poly.entity_id
_entity_poly.type
_entity_poly.pdbx_seq_one_letter_code
_entity_poly.pdbx_strand_id
1 'polypeptide(L)'
;VVTHGPSTLKTIVSAICVMLVLVDVTSNNWELNDVIGNTRTLFTPVLNVASQQDLTDTFTFAEGYSLSTTSNVGLFMLNYTLQKIHAHLC
;
A
#
# COMPACT_ATOMS: atom_id res chain seq x y z
N VAL A 1 32.59 -7.80 31.53
CA VAL A 1 32.01 -6.44 31.42
C VAL A 1 32.62 -5.80 30.18
N VAL A 2 31.86 -5.65 29.10
CA VAL A 2 32.41 -5.13 27.83
C VAL A 2 32.62 -3.62 28.00
N THR A 3 33.85 -3.20 28.25
CA THR A 3 34.26 -1.80 28.31
C THR A 3 34.37 -1.25 26.90
N HIS A 4 33.25 -0.79 26.35
CA HIS A 4 33.25 -0.03 25.11
C HIS A 4 33.95 1.32 25.36
N GLY A 5 35.17 1.46 24.86
CA GLY A 5 35.92 2.72 24.94
C GLY A 5 35.20 3.87 24.22
N PRO A 6 35.62 5.13 24.45
CA PRO A 6 34.98 6.33 23.88
C PRO A 6 34.92 6.34 22.34
N SER A 7 35.75 5.53 21.67
CA SER A 7 35.72 5.35 20.21
C SER A 7 34.49 4.54 19.74
N THR A 8 34.13 3.47 20.45
CA THR A 8 33.00 2.61 20.07
C THR A 8 31.67 3.34 20.20
N LEU A 9 31.49 4.15 21.25
CA LEU A 9 30.30 4.98 21.42
C LEU A 9 30.14 5.98 20.27
N LYS A 10 31.23 6.63 19.85
CA LYS A 10 31.22 7.55 18.70
C LYS A 10 30.78 6.84 17.41
N THR A 11 31.29 5.65 17.15
CA THR A 11 30.90 4.86 15.98
C THR A 11 29.42 4.47 16.02
N ILE A 12 28.90 4.05 17.17
CA ILE A 12 27.49 3.69 17.33
C ILE A 12 26.59 4.91 17.10
N VAL A 13 26.89 6.05 17.72
CA VAL A 13 26.13 7.28 17.53
C VAL A 13 26.16 7.73 16.07
N SER A 14 27.32 7.68 15.42
CA SER A 14 27.46 8.00 14.00
C SER A 14 26.61 7.06 13.12
N ALA A 15 26.61 5.76 13.39
CA ALA A 15 25.80 4.80 12.64
C ALA A 15 24.30 5.06 12.81
N ILE A 16 23.86 5.37 14.03
CA ILE A 16 22.46 5.72 14.32
C ILE A 16 22.08 7.01 13.59
N CYS A 17 22.93 8.04 13.60
CA CYS A 17 22.67 9.28 12.86
C CYS A 17 22.49 9.03 11.36
N VAL A 18 23.37 8.24 10.75
CA VAL A 18 23.24 7.90 9.32
C VAL A 18 21.94 7.14 9.05
N MET A 19 21.59 6.17 9.90
CA MET A 19 20.33 5.44 9.77
C MET A 19 19.11 6.35 9.85
N LEU A 20 19.08 7.28 10.81
CA LEU A 20 17.97 8.22 10.97
C LEU A 20 17.84 9.16 9.76
N VAL A 21 18.96 9.63 9.20
CA VAL A 21 18.96 10.46 7.98
C VAL A 21 18.44 9.68 6.78
N LEU A 22 18.79 8.39 6.64
CA LEU A 22 18.26 7.55 5.56
C LEU A 22 16.75 7.36 5.69
N VAL A 23 16.24 7.12 6.90
CA VAL A 23 14.79 7.04 7.15
C VAL A 23 14.10 8.34 6.81
N ASP A 24 14.66 9.49 7.19
CA ASP A 24 14.10 10.81 6.88
C ASP A 24 14.02 11.05 5.36
N VAL A 25 15.15 10.88 4.65
CA VAL A 25 15.22 11.11 3.20
C VAL A 25 14.34 10.14 2.42
N THR A 26 14.16 8.89 2.87
CA THR A 26 13.29 7.92 2.18
C THR A 26 11.83 8.13 2.49
N SER A 27 11.48 8.41 3.75
CA SER A 27 10.09 8.52 4.19
C SER A 27 9.47 9.88 3.86
N ASN A 28 10.28 10.94 3.82
CA ASN A 28 9.85 12.29 3.44
C ASN A 28 10.01 12.57 1.94
N ASN A 29 10.52 11.61 1.16
CA ASN A 29 10.56 11.75 -0.29
C ASN A 29 9.21 11.33 -0.88
N TRP A 30 8.48 12.32 -1.35
CA TRP A 30 7.17 12.13 -1.98
C TRP A 30 7.24 11.25 -3.22
N GLU A 31 8.31 11.31 -4.02
CA GLU A 31 8.47 10.47 -5.22
C GLU A 31 8.72 9.01 -4.85
N LEU A 32 9.50 8.73 -3.80
CA LEU A 32 9.72 7.35 -3.35
C LEU A 32 8.46 6.77 -2.70
N ASN A 33 7.79 7.56 -1.87
CA ASN A 33 6.51 7.19 -1.28
C ASN A 33 5.43 7.04 -2.36
N ASP A 34 5.46 7.82 -3.43
CA ASP A 34 4.62 7.58 -4.60
C ASP A 34 5.03 6.27 -5.26
N VAL A 35 6.27 6.01 -5.63
CA VAL A 35 6.64 4.73 -6.27
C VAL A 35 6.29 3.49 -5.43
N ILE A 36 6.45 3.52 -4.10
CA ILE A 36 6.16 2.38 -3.21
C ILE A 36 4.68 2.32 -2.81
N GLY A 37 4.08 3.47 -2.45
CA GLY A 37 2.72 3.56 -1.93
C GLY A 37 1.65 3.79 -3.00
N ASN A 38 2.01 4.42 -4.11
CA ASN A 38 1.20 4.58 -5.31
C ASN A 38 1.14 3.26 -6.06
N THR A 39 0.36 2.38 -5.47
CA THR A 39 -0.19 1.13 -5.99
C THR A 39 -1.02 1.35 -7.28
N ARG A 40 -0.95 2.52 -7.94
CA ARG A 40 -1.59 2.83 -9.24
C ARG A 40 -1.27 1.78 -10.30
N THR A 41 -0.10 1.14 -10.23
CA THR A 41 0.27 0.00 -11.10
C THR A 41 -0.41 -1.32 -10.73
N LEU A 42 -0.95 -1.49 -9.50
CA LEU A 42 -1.79 -2.64 -9.13
C LEU A 42 -3.29 -2.33 -9.29
N PHE A 43 -3.68 -1.06 -9.36
CA PHE A 43 -5.05 -0.65 -9.69
C PHE A 43 -5.34 -0.67 -11.19
N THR A 44 -4.33 -0.80 -12.06
CA THR A 44 -4.48 -0.84 -13.52
C THR A 44 -5.47 -1.90 -14.02
N PRO A 45 -5.59 -3.12 -13.43
CA PRO A 45 -6.66 -4.04 -13.78
C PRO A 45 -8.03 -3.69 -13.15
N VAL A 46 -8.08 -2.89 -12.09
CA VAL A 46 -9.34 -2.41 -11.46
C VAL A 46 -9.90 -1.17 -12.20
N LEU A 47 -9.06 -0.44 -12.93
CA LEU A 47 -9.44 0.76 -13.70
C LEU A 47 -10.53 0.49 -14.76
N ASN A 48 -10.63 -0.75 -15.28
CA ASN A 48 -11.62 -1.09 -16.31
C ASN A 48 -12.89 -1.73 -15.75
N VAL A 49 -13.03 -1.81 -14.42
CA VAL A 49 -14.19 -2.42 -13.77
C VAL A 49 -15.14 -1.31 -13.29
N ALA A 50 -16.27 -1.17 -13.97
CA ALA A 50 -17.30 -0.18 -13.64
C ALA A 50 -18.36 -0.73 -12.67
N SER A 51 -18.47 -2.06 -12.53
CA SER A 51 -19.51 -2.71 -11.74
C SER A 51 -19.06 -3.99 -11.04
N GLN A 52 -19.85 -4.45 -10.07
CA GLN A 52 -19.66 -5.75 -9.38
C GLN A 52 -19.69 -6.94 -10.34
N GLN A 53 -20.44 -6.84 -11.44
CA GLN A 53 -20.51 -7.87 -12.46
C GLN A 53 -19.16 -7.98 -13.19
N ASP A 54 -18.58 -6.84 -13.58
CA ASP A 54 -17.27 -6.79 -14.23
C ASP A 54 -16.15 -7.32 -13.33
N LEU A 55 -16.29 -7.20 -12.00
CA LEU A 55 -15.35 -7.78 -11.03
C LEU A 55 -15.36 -9.32 -11.08
N THR A 56 -16.54 -9.91 -11.19
CA THR A 56 -16.71 -11.36 -11.25
C THR A 56 -16.28 -11.92 -12.61
N ASP A 57 -16.45 -11.13 -13.67
CA ASP A 57 -16.04 -11.51 -15.03
C ASP A 57 -14.54 -11.29 -15.28
N THR A 58 -13.91 -10.32 -14.60
CA THR A 58 -12.49 -9.97 -14.77
C THR A 58 -11.56 -10.72 -13.80
N PHE A 59 -12.04 -11.10 -12.61
CA PHE A 59 -11.22 -11.72 -11.57
C PHE A 59 -11.76 -13.08 -11.12
N THR A 60 -10.86 -14.04 -10.97
CA THR A 60 -11.17 -15.32 -10.32
C THR A 60 -11.01 -15.20 -8.82
N PHE A 61 -12.06 -15.55 -8.07
CA PHE A 61 -12.05 -15.60 -6.62
C PHE A 61 -11.77 -17.02 -6.13
N ALA A 62 -11.16 -17.14 -4.94
CA ALA A 62 -11.06 -18.42 -4.26
C ALA A 62 -12.46 -18.97 -3.91
N GLU A 63 -12.59 -20.30 -3.86
CA GLU A 63 -13.87 -20.97 -3.58
C GLU A 63 -14.45 -20.48 -2.23
N GLY A 64 -15.68 -19.97 -2.26
CA GLY A 64 -16.35 -19.41 -1.08
C GLY A 64 -16.01 -17.95 -0.76
N TYR A 65 -15.16 -17.28 -1.53
CA TYR A 65 -14.77 -15.86 -1.36
C TYR A 65 -15.21 -14.96 -2.53
N SER A 66 -16.14 -15.43 -3.36
CA SER A 66 -16.73 -14.64 -4.45
C SER A 66 -17.68 -13.56 -3.92
N LEU A 67 -18.08 -12.64 -4.79
CA LEU A 67 -19.08 -11.62 -4.44
C LEU A 67 -20.42 -12.24 -3.98
N SER A 68 -20.75 -13.45 -4.44
CA SER A 68 -21.97 -14.17 -4.04
C SER A 68 -21.99 -14.63 -2.57
N THR A 69 -20.83 -14.79 -1.92
CA THR A 69 -20.73 -15.16 -0.50
C THR A 69 -20.44 -13.95 0.40
N THR A 70 -20.27 -12.76 -0.20
CA THR A 70 -20.02 -11.51 0.51
C THR A 70 -21.30 -10.97 1.16
N SER A 71 -21.18 -10.42 2.36
CA SER A 71 -22.32 -9.81 3.06
C SER A 71 -22.85 -8.57 2.34
N ASN A 72 -24.13 -8.23 2.57
CA ASN A 72 -24.74 -7.01 1.99
C ASN A 72 -23.95 -5.74 2.32
N VAL A 73 -23.35 -5.66 3.51
CA VAL A 73 -22.50 -4.54 3.92
C VAL A 73 -21.18 -4.52 3.12
N GLY A 74 -20.56 -5.69 2.92
CA GLY A 74 -19.37 -5.83 2.08
C GLY A 74 -19.63 -5.42 0.63
N LEU A 75 -20.77 -5.84 0.07
CA LEU A 75 -21.20 -5.44 -1.28
C LEU A 75 -21.44 -3.92 -1.38
N PHE A 76 -22.04 -3.31 -0.35
CA PHE A 76 -22.21 -1.85 -0.31
C PHE A 76 -20.85 -1.13 -0.30
N MET A 77 -19.92 -1.57 0.53
CA MET A 77 -18.56 -0.99 0.59
C MET A 77 -17.79 -1.16 -0.72
N LEU A 78 -17.94 -2.31 -1.38
CA LEU A 78 -17.35 -2.55 -2.70
C LEU A 78 -17.93 -1.59 -3.75
N ASN A 79 -19.26 -1.46 -3.83
CA ASN A 79 -19.91 -0.51 -4.75
C ASN A 79 -19.47 0.93 -4.50
N TYR A 80 -19.42 1.36 -3.24
CA TYR A 80 -18.97 2.70 -2.87
C TYR A 80 -17.52 2.94 -3.31
N THR A 81 -16.64 1.97 -3.08
CA THR A 81 -15.22 2.07 -3.43
C THR A 81 -15.03 2.15 -4.94
N LEU A 82 -15.72 1.31 -5.72
CA LEU A 82 -15.68 1.34 -7.18
C LEU A 82 -16.15 2.68 -7.74
N GLN A 83 -17.29 3.20 -7.26
CA GLN A 83 -17.80 4.50 -7.67
C GLN A 83 -16.82 5.63 -7.35
N LYS A 84 -16.18 5.58 -6.18
CA LYS A 84 -15.21 6.61 -5.78
C LYS A 84 -13.93 6.56 -6.61
N ILE A 85 -13.48 5.36 -7.01
CA ILE A 85 -12.33 5.18 -7.90
C ILE A 85 -12.68 5.69 -9.30
N HIS A 86 -13.83 5.30 -9.85
CA HIS A 86 -14.29 5.75 -11.17
C HIS A 86 -14.45 7.28 -11.24
N ALA A 87 -15.05 7.89 -10.21
CA ALA A 87 -15.23 9.35 -10.14
C ALA A 87 -13.92 10.15 -9.93
N HIS A 88 -12.84 9.50 -9.50
CA HIS A 88 -11.52 10.14 -9.41
C HIS A 88 -10.70 10.03 -10.71
N LEU A 89 -11.15 9.22 -11.66
CA LEU A 89 -10.45 8.93 -12.91
C LEU A 89 -11.08 9.59 -14.15
N CYS A 90 -12.36 9.98 -14.07
CA CYS A 90 -13.05 10.89 -15.01
C CYS A 90 -13.05 12.32 -14.47
#